data_AF-A0A7V5DB56-F1
#
_entry.id   AF-A0A7V5DB56-F1
#
_cell.length_a   1.000
_cell.length_b   1.000
_cell.length_c   1.000
_cell.angle_alpha   90.00
_cell.angle_beta   90.00
_cell.angle_gamma   90.00
#
_symmetry.space_group_name_H-M   'P 1'
#
loop_
_entity.id
_entity.type
_entity.pdbx_description
1 polymer ?
#
loop_
_entity_poly.entity_id
_entity_poly.type
_entity_poly.pdbx_seq_one_letter_code
_entity_poly.pdbx_strand_id
1 'polypeptide(L)'
;MEKSSGNEVLKRLLKQGLIQETPHPEDRRSKLVMLTDAGRAAFQSVQTGIERLSDVVVADLSEDEKASLLHLLTKLHHFHKPIFEAADEETLGEMLGYAPANDVAADEKESG
;
A
#
# COMPACT_ATOMS: atom_id res chain seq x y z
N MET A 1 8.05 -8.71 2.30
CA MET A 1 7.75 -7.54 1.40
C MET A 1 8.23 -6.24 2.06
N GLU A 2 9.24 -5.58 1.51
CA GLU A 2 9.92 -4.46 2.16
C GLU A 2 9.01 -3.24 2.43
N LYS A 3 9.13 -2.66 3.64
CA LYS A 3 8.58 -1.34 4.02
C LYS A 3 9.28 -0.16 3.30
N SER A 4 10.13 -0.41 2.31
CA SER A 4 10.97 0.58 1.61
C SER A 4 10.20 1.40 0.56
N SER A 5 9.12 0.88 -0.03
CA SER A 5 8.46 1.51 -1.18
C SER A 5 7.88 2.90 -0.88
N GLY A 6 7.32 3.10 0.32
CA GLY A 6 6.72 4.38 0.71
C GLY A 6 7.75 5.51 0.77
N ASN A 7 8.92 5.25 1.37
CA ASN A 7 10.00 6.23 1.47
C ASN A 7 10.60 6.55 0.09
N GLU A 8 10.71 5.56 -0.80
CA GLU A 8 11.19 5.79 -2.17
C GLU A 8 10.20 6.58 -3.02
N VAL A 9 8.90 6.33 -2.85
CA VAL A 9 7.84 7.15 -3.47
C VAL A 9 7.94 8.60 -3.00
N LEU A 10 8.05 8.83 -1.69
CA LEU A 10 8.21 10.19 -1.13
C LEU A 10 9.45 10.89 -1.68
N LYS A 11 10.61 10.21 -1.72
CA LYS A 11 11.84 10.76 -2.31
C LYS A 11 11.66 11.18 -3.78
N ARG A 12 10.93 10.38 -4.58
CA ARG A 12 10.64 10.72 -5.98
C ARG A 12 9.73 11.93 -6.10
N LEU A 13 8.68 12.01 -5.28
CA LEU A 13 7.75 13.14 -5.27
C LEU A 13 8.44 14.44 -4.82
N LEU A 14 9.35 14.38 -3.84
CA LEU A 14 10.19 15.50 -3.43
C LEU A 14 11.11 15.96 -4.56
N LYS A 15 11.81 15.02 -5.22
CA LYS A 15 12.70 15.31 -6.34
C LYS A 15 11.96 15.97 -7.52
N GLN A 16 10.69 15.63 -7.71
CA GLN A 16 9.83 16.23 -8.73
C GLN A 16 9.20 17.56 -8.29
N GLY A 17 9.40 18.00 -7.05
CA GLY A 17 8.83 19.24 -6.52
C GLY A 17 7.31 19.19 -6.31
N LEU A 18 6.73 17.99 -6.27
CA LEU A 18 5.28 17.80 -6.07
C LEU A 18 4.90 17.85 -4.58
N ILE A 19 5.83 17.48 -3.71
CA ILE A 19 5.67 17.61 -2.26
C ILE A 19 6.84 18.39 -1.68
N GLN A 20 6.63 18.94 -0.49
CA GLN A 20 7.65 19.59 0.34
C GLN A 20 7.62 19.03 1.75
N GLU A 21 8.77 19.03 2.40
CA GLU A 21 8.93 18.64 3.80
C GLU A 21 9.22 19.87 4.66
N THR A 22 8.50 20.03 5.77
CA THR A 22 8.80 21.01 6.81
C THR A 22 9.05 20.31 8.15
N PRO A 23 9.97 20.81 9.00
CA PRO A 23 10.17 20.25 10.34
C PRO A 23 8.87 20.32 11.15
N HIS A 24 8.55 19.28 11.91
CA HIS A 24 7.42 19.36 12.83
C HIS A 24 7.77 20.34 13.98
N PRO A 25 6.89 21.31 14.30
CA PRO A 25 7.20 22.36 15.27
C PRO A 25 7.46 21.83 16.68
N GLU A 26 6.85 20.70 17.04
CA GLU A 26 6.91 20.11 18.38
C GLU A 26 7.77 18.83 18.47
N ASP A 27 8.16 18.25 17.34
CA ASP A 27 8.92 17.00 17.30
C ASP A 27 9.99 17.03 16.20
N ARG A 28 11.24 17.25 16.59
CA ARG A 28 12.37 17.32 15.66
C ARG A 28 12.67 16.01 14.93
N ARG A 29 12.09 14.89 15.37
CA ARG A 29 12.24 13.59 14.70
C ARG A 29 11.18 13.36 13.62
N SER A 30 10.17 14.22 13.55
CA SER A 30 9.07 14.14 12.60
C SER A 30 9.13 15.25 11.55
N LYS A 31 8.69 14.93 10.34
CA LYS A 31 8.56 15.89 9.23
C LYS A 31 7.11 15.94 8.76
N LEU A 32 6.62 17.15 8.52
CA LEU A 32 5.34 17.38 7.88
C LEU A 32 5.54 17.36 6.37
N VAL A 33 4.77 16.53 5.67
CA VAL A 33 4.77 16.45 4.21
C VAL A 33 3.54 17.16 3.68
N MET A 34 3.72 18.08 2.73
CA MET A 34 2.64 18.84 2.11
C MET A 34 2.76 18.84 0.60
N LEU A 35 1.63 18.87 -0.12
CA LEU A 35 1.63 19.15 -1.55
C LEU A 35 2.08 20.61 -1.80
N THR A 36 2.94 20.78 -2.80
CA THR A 36 3.21 22.10 -3.39
C THR A 36 2.03 22.51 -4.30
N ASP A 37 2.07 23.72 -4.84
CA ASP A 37 1.07 24.13 -5.85
C ASP A 37 1.17 23.27 -7.12
N ALA A 38 2.39 22.93 -7.54
CA ALA A 38 2.61 21.98 -8.63
C ALA A 38 2.06 20.58 -8.29
N GLY A 39 2.24 20.14 -7.05
CA GLY A 39 1.65 18.90 -6.53
C GLY A 39 0.12 18.90 -6.56
N ARG A 40 -0.51 19.99 -6.13
CA ARG A 40 -1.96 20.16 -6.20
C ARG A 40 -2.47 20.13 -7.63
N ALA A 41 -1.81 20.83 -8.55
CA ALA A 41 -2.18 20.84 -9.97
C ALA A 41 -2.04 19.45 -10.60
N ALA A 42 -0.95 18.73 -10.29
CA ALA A 42 -0.74 17.36 -10.76
C ALA A 42 -1.77 16.38 -10.17
N PHE A 43 -2.14 16.54 -8.91
CA PHE A 43 -3.20 15.76 -8.28
C PHE A 43 -4.56 16.02 -8.96
N GLN A 44 -4.90 17.29 -9.20
CA GLN A 44 -6.15 17.67 -9.86
C GLN A 44 -6.23 17.15 -11.30
N SER A 45 -5.11 17.11 -12.04
CA SER A 45 -5.12 16.63 -13.43
C SER A 45 -5.44 15.14 -13.55
N VAL A 46 -5.12 14.34 -12.52
CA VAL A 46 -5.43 12.90 -12.49
C VAL A 46 -6.76 12.60 -11.80
N GLN A 47 -7.19 13.45 -10.87
CA GLN A 47 -8.38 13.23 -10.04
C GLN A 47 -9.65 12.98 -10.88
N THR A 48 -9.90 13.78 -11.91
CA THR A 48 -11.07 13.60 -12.80
C THR A 48 -11.03 12.25 -13.53
N GLY A 49 -9.85 11.74 -13.88
CA GLY A 49 -9.72 10.42 -14.51
C GLY A 49 -10.05 9.29 -13.53
N ILE A 50 -9.62 9.43 -12.28
CA ILE A 50 -9.89 8.46 -11.21
C ILE A 50 -11.38 8.41 -10.88
N GLU A 51 -12.05 9.56 -10.80
CA GLU A 51 -13.50 9.64 -10.56
C GLU A 51 -14.28 8.91 -11.66
N ARG A 52 -14.00 9.24 -12.92
CA ARG A 52 -14.64 8.55 -14.06
C ARG A 52 -14.38 7.05 -14.07
N LEU A 53 -13.15 6.64 -13.76
CA LEU A 53 -12.82 5.21 -13.69
C LEU A 53 -13.62 4.54 -12.58
N SER A 54 -13.71 5.18 -11.41
CA SER A 54 -14.46 4.66 -10.26
C SER A 54 -15.93 4.46 -10.61
N ASP A 55 -16.54 5.43 -11.30
CA ASP A 55 -17.93 5.34 -11.76
C ASP A 55 -18.13 4.20 -12.77
N VAL A 56 -17.19 4.03 -13.71
CA VAL A 56 -17.28 3.00 -14.76
C VAL A 56 -17.12 1.59 -14.19
N VAL A 57 -16.19 1.39 -13.26
CA VAL A 57 -15.87 0.05 -12.71
C VAL A 57 -17.07 -0.57 -12.00
N VAL A 58 -17.95 0.24 -11.40
CA VAL A 58 -19.15 -0.23 -10.69
C VAL A 58 -20.45 0.16 -11.40
N ALA A 59 -20.39 0.56 -12.67
CA ALA A 59 -21.53 1.16 -13.39
C ALA A 59 -22.76 0.25 -13.51
N ASP A 60 -22.56 -1.07 -13.54
CA ASP A 60 -23.63 -2.07 -13.67
C ASP A 60 -24.21 -2.52 -12.31
N LEU A 61 -23.71 -1.94 -11.20
CA LEU A 61 -24.19 -2.26 -9.86
C LEU A 61 -25.20 -1.22 -9.39
N SER A 62 -26.31 -1.70 -8.84
CA SER A 62 -27.22 -0.89 -8.03
C SER A 62 -26.54 -0.41 -6.74
N GLU A 63 -27.13 0.57 -6.07
CA GLU A 63 -26.58 1.09 -4.81
C GLU A 63 -26.51 0.01 -3.71
N ASP A 64 -27.48 -0.91 -3.65
CA ASP A 64 -27.47 -2.03 -2.71
C ASP A 64 -26.35 -3.04 -3.03
N GLU A 65 -26.07 -3.28 -4.30
CA GLU A 65 -24.96 -4.13 -4.74
C GLU A 65 -23.60 -3.48 -4.46
N LYS A 66 -23.47 -2.16 -4.67
CA LYS A 66 -22.26 -1.41 -4.27
C LYS A 66 -22.02 -1.50 -2.77
N ALA A 67 -23.07 -1.32 -1.96
CA ALA A 67 -22.97 -1.44 -0.50
C ALA A 67 -22.55 -2.85 -0.07
N SER A 68 -23.12 -3.88 -0.72
CA SER A 68 -22.79 -5.29 -0.47
C SER A 68 -21.33 -5.61 -0.86
N LEU A 69 -20.89 -5.12 -2.02
CA LEU A 69 -19.51 -5.26 -2.47
C LEU A 69 -18.53 -4.59 -1.50
N LEU A 70 -18.82 -3.34 -1.10
CA LEU A 70 -18.01 -2.62 -0.12
C LEU A 70 -17.90 -3.38 1.20
N HIS A 71 -19.01 -3.95 1.68
CA HIS A 71 -19.03 -4.77 2.89
C HIS A 71 -18.09 -5.98 2.78
N LEU A 72 -18.18 -6.73 1.67
CA LEU A 72 -17.33 -7.90 1.44
C LEU A 72 -15.85 -7.54 1.31
N LEU A 73 -15.52 -6.52 0.52
CA LEU A 73 -14.14 -6.03 0.36
C LEU A 73 -13.57 -5.55 1.70
N THR A 74 -14.36 -4.85 2.51
CA THR A 74 -13.94 -4.40 3.85
C THR A 74 -13.68 -5.59 4.77
N LYS A 75 -14.53 -6.62 4.74
CA LYS A 75 -14.34 -7.84 5.53
C LYS A 75 -13.04 -8.56 5.15
N LEU A 76 -12.77 -8.68 3.85
CA LEU A 76 -11.51 -9.23 3.36
C LEU A 76 -10.32 -8.35 3.79
N HIS A 77 -10.40 -7.04 3.64
CA HIS A 77 -9.33 -6.13 4.07
C HIS A 77 -9.00 -6.29 5.56
N HIS A 78 -10.00 -6.31 6.43
CA HIS A 78 -9.80 -6.49 7.88
C HIS A 78 -9.15 -7.82 8.23
N PHE A 79 -9.49 -8.90 7.52
CA PHE A 79 -8.87 -10.20 7.73
C PHE A 79 -7.39 -10.21 7.32
N HIS A 80 -7.06 -9.62 6.16
CA HIS A 80 -5.69 -9.66 5.61
C HIS A 80 -4.76 -8.60 6.18
N LYS A 81 -5.29 -7.46 6.67
CA LYS A 81 -4.48 -6.35 7.18
C LYS A 81 -3.48 -6.76 8.28
N PRO A 82 -3.87 -7.51 9.33
CA PRO A 82 -2.91 -7.92 10.37
C PRO A 82 -1.78 -8.81 9.83
N ILE A 83 -2.12 -9.71 8.89
CA ILE A 83 -1.14 -10.62 8.25
C ILE A 83 -0.12 -9.80 7.45
N PHE A 84 -0.60 -8.83 6.68
CA PHE A 84 0.26 -7.92 5.92
C PHE A 84 1.13 -7.03 6.83
N GLU A 85 0.58 -6.46 7.90
CA GLU A 85 1.30 -5.56 8.81
C GLU A 85 2.35 -6.27 9.65
N ALA A 86 2.08 -7.53 10.05
CA ALA A 86 3.04 -8.38 10.74
C ALA A 86 4.25 -8.73 9.87
N ALA A 87 4.09 -8.68 8.53
CA ALA A 87 5.10 -9.14 7.57
C ALA A 87 5.62 -10.56 7.89
N ASP A 88 4.74 -11.38 8.46
CA ASP A 88 5.07 -12.71 8.95
C ASP A 88 4.89 -13.72 7.82
N GLU A 89 6.02 -14.05 7.17
CA GLU A 89 6.08 -15.04 6.09
C GLU A 89 5.78 -16.46 6.59
N GLU A 90 5.94 -16.73 7.88
CA GLU A 90 5.60 -18.02 8.49
C GLU A 90 4.09 -18.18 8.62
N THR A 91 3.40 -17.21 9.21
CA THR A 91 1.91 -17.19 9.26
C THR A 91 1.30 -17.25 7.85
N LEU A 92 1.87 -16.52 6.89
CA LEU A 92 1.40 -16.55 5.51
C LEU A 92 1.66 -17.91 4.84
N GLY A 93 2.81 -18.54 5.11
CA GLY A 93 3.15 -19.88 4.66
C GLY A 93 2.23 -20.95 5.23
N GLU A 94 1.91 -20.90 6.51
CA GLU A 94 0.95 -21.79 7.18
C GLU A 94 -0.44 -21.69 6.55
N MET A 95 -0.92 -20.47 6.29
CA MET A 95 -2.23 -20.23 5.66
C MET A 95 -2.30 -20.74 4.20
N LEU A 96 -1.18 -20.69 3.48
CA LEU A 96 -1.09 -21.08 2.07
C LEU A 96 -0.59 -22.53 1.89
N GLY A 97 -0.26 -23.22 2.99
CA GLY A 97 0.18 -24.60 2.98
C GLY A 97 1.58 -24.82 2.39
N TYR A 98 2.48 -23.82 2.45
CA TYR A 98 3.88 -23.97 2.05
C TYR A 98 4.83 -23.57 3.18
N ALA A 99 5.93 -24.31 3.32
CA ALA A 99 6.97 -23.99 4.29
C ALA A 99 7.73 -22.72 3.86
N PRO A 100 8.06 -21.79 4.78
CA PRO A 100 8.79 -20.57 4.45
C PRO A 100 10.16 -20.91 3.83
N ALA A 101 10.61 -20.06 2.90
CA ALA A 101 11.77 -20.30 2.02
C ALA A 101 13.12 -20.53 2.74
N ASN A 102 13.18 -20.43 4.06
CA ASN A 102 14.40 -20.64 4.85
C ASN A 102 14.79 -22.12 5.04
N ASP A 103 13.91 -23.08 4.78
CA ASP A 103 14.21 -24.50 5.00
C ASP A 103 14.93 -25.19 3.83
N VAL A 104 14.99 -24.57 2.64
CA VAL A 104 15.58 -25.22 1.44
C VAL A 104 17.12 -25.07 1.39
N ALA A 105 17.72 -24.27 2.28
CA ALA A 105 19.17 -24.04 2.30
C ALA A 105 19.97 -25.01 3.21
N ALA A 106 19.31 -25.93 3.92
CA ALA A 106 19.98 -26.83 4.86
C ALA A 106 20.40 -28.19 4.26
N ASP A 107 19.90 -28.57 3.08
CA ASP A 107 20.05 -29.95 2.56
C ASP A 107 21.17 -30.12 1.51
N GLU A 108 21.96 -29.07 1.21
CA GLU A 108 23.06 -29.15 0.22
C GLU A 108 24.48 -29.15 0.82
N LYS A 109 24.65 -29.39 2.14
CA LYS A 109 25.97 -29.40 2.80
C LYS A 109 26.45 -30.76 3.36
N GLU A 110 25.90 -31.89 2.92
CA GLU A 110 26.39 -33.23 3.28
C GLU A 110 26.72 -34.17 2.11
N SER A 111 26.96 -33.66 0.90
CA SER A 111 27.61 -34.46 -0.16
C SER A 111 28.60 -33.64 -0.97
N GLY A 112 29.88 -33.79 -0.63
CA GLY A 112 31.01 -33.22 -1.37
C GLY A 112 32.31 -33.24 -0.56
#